data_AF-A0A942AY58-F1
#
_entry.id   AF-A0A942AY58-F1
#
_cell.length_a   1.000
_cell.length_b   1.000
_cell.length_c   1.000
_cell.angle_alpha   90.00
_cell.angle_beta   90.00
_cell.angle_gamma   90.00
#
_symmetry.space_group_name_H-M   'P 1'
#
loop_
_entity.id
_entity.type
_entity.pdbx_description
1 polymer ?
#
loop_
_entity_poly.entity_id
_entity_poly.type
_entity_poly.pdbx_seq_one_letter_code
_entity_poly.pdbx_strand_id
1 'polypeptide(L)'
;MSGALRPGPVDIHAHWLPEELFGLPPGSPVPPLNGRDGQLHLGDLPLSIETEAMSDADRVLADTDAAGLGSRVLSAPPFAFPVADAPGVDDYVGEFNDALARVCRDSGGRLLGLGLVSLHDADAAAKQMTDLVCGGVVRGIAVPPLLTTPGGLASFDAAPMREILRLAAERDLAVLVHPMQLPRPEWSSYYLVNLIGNPVETTTAAASLVLGGVMEGLPGLRICLLHGGGCAPALVGRWQHGWEQRADVRSAGTRSPREGFAALWFDTLTHDGPSLELLRAHADAGHLMCGSDYPFDMGVAAPLDLPHGAGIEDATLEANARRFLGLD
;
A
#
# COMPACT_ATOMS: atom_id res chain seq x y z
N MET A 1 26.03 -4.59 2.23
CA MET A 1 25.82 -3.99 3.56
C MET A 1 24.47 -3.32 3.48
N SER A 2 23.44 -3.85 4.15
CA SER A 2 22.17 -3.11 4.26
C SER A 2 22.48 -1.81 4.99
N GLY A 3 22.23 -0.67 4.35
CA GLY A 3 22.30 0.61 5.04
C GLY A 3 21.32 0.54 6.20
N ALA A 4 21.79 0.68 7.43
CA ALA A 4 20.92 0.67 8.59
C ALA A 4 19.87 1.79 8.44
N LEU A 5 18.60 1.46 8.60
CA LEU A 5 17.51 2.43 8.60
C LEU A 5 17.77 3.49 9.67
N ARG A 6 17.70 4.77 9.32
CA ARG A 6 17.88 5.88 10.25
C ARG A 6 16.87 5.74 11.41
N PRO A 7 17.29 5.90 12.67
CA PRO A 7 16.39 5.84 13.81
C PRO A 7 15.27 6.89 13.75
N GLY A 8 14.11 6.56 14.30
CA GLY A 8 12.92 7.41 14.35
C GLY A 8 11.71 6.79 13.64
N PRO A 9 10.55 7.46 13.71
CA PRO A 9 9.33 7.00 13.06
C PRO A 9 9.52 6.77 11.56
N VAL A 10 8.86 5.73 11.05
CA VAL A 10 8.90 5.33 9.64
C VAL A 10 7.52 5.55 9.06
N ASP A 11 7.44 6.40 8.04
CA ASP A 11 6.22 6.55 7.24
C ASP A 11 6.20 5.46 6.17
N ILE A 12 5.24 4.55 6.27
CA ILE A 12 5.10 3.41 5.35
C ILE A 12 4.23 3.71 4.14
N HIS A 13 3.67 4.92 4.06
CA HIS A 13 2.70 5.32 3.04
C HIS A 13 3.19 6.60 2.35
N ALA A 14 4.13 6.43 1.41
CA ALA A 14 4.63 7.51 0.58
C ALA A 14 4.85 7.02 -0.86
N HIS A 15 4.61 7.91 -1.81
CA HIS A 15 4.61 7.63 -3.24
C HIS A 15 5.75 8.34 -3.94
N TRP A 16 6.34 7.65 -4.90
CA TRP A 16 7.39 8.19 -5.75
C TRP A 16 7.34 7.53 -7.13
N LEU A 17 7.56 8.33 -8.17
CA LEU A 17 7.66 7.83 -9.54
C LEU A 17 8.70 8.67 -10.30
N PRO A 18 9.72 8.04 -10.91
CA PRO A 18 10.69 8.77 -11.72
C PRO A 18 10.00 9.32 -12.98
N GLU A 19 10.41 10.51 -13.44
CA GLU A 19 9.75 11.19 -14.56
C GLU A 19 9.81 10.38 -15.86
N GLU A 20 10.86 9.57 -16.03
CA GLU A 20 11.01 8.65 -17.16
C GLU A 20 9.85 7.65 -17.25
N LEU A 21 9.16 7.38 -16.13
CA LEU A 21 8.03 6.46 -16.04
C LEU A 21 6.67 7.17 -15.95
N PHE A 22 6.61 8.48 -16.18
CA PHE A 22 5.34 9.19 -16.30
C PHE A 22 4.49 8.71 -17.49
N GLY A 23 5.08 7.98 -18.42
CA GLY A 23 4.35 7.24 -19.46
C GLY A 23 3.36 6.19 -18.92
N LEU A 24 3.50 5.78 -17.65
CA LEU A 24 2.73 4.72 -16.99
C LEU A 24 2.94 3.32 -17.62
N PRO A 25 2.50 2.23 -16.95
CA PRO A 25 2.65 0.89 -17.50
C PRO A 25 1.93 0.73 -18.84
N PRO A 26 2.43 -0.14 -19.73
CA PRO A 26 1.69 -0.55 -20.92
C PRO A 26 0.28 -1.02 -20.59
N GLY A 27 -0.70 -0.54 -21.36
CA GLY A 27 -2.11 -0.87 -21.13
C GLY A 27 -2.78 -0.13 -19.96
N SER A 28 -2.11 0.87 -19.38
CA SER A 28 -2.70 1.70 -18.31
C SER A 28 -4.11 2.19 -18.69
N PRO A 29 -5.11 2.04 -17.79
CA PRO A 29 -6.47 2.48 -18.05
C PRO A 29 -6.65 4.00 -17.92
N VAL A 30 -5.61 4.72 -17.49
CA VAL A 30 -5.61 6.17 -17.32
C VAL A 30 -4.60 6.84 -18.25
N PRO A 31 -4.79 8.13 -18.59
CA PRO A 31 -3.82 8.89 -19.38
C PRO A 31 -2.45 8.95 -18.69
N PRO A 32 -1.35 9.18 -19.44
CA PRO A 32 -0.03 9.31 -18.85
C PRO A 32 0.06 10.52 -17.91
N LEU A 33 0.97 10.43 -16.95
CA LEU A 33 1.34 11.56 -16.11
C LEU A 33 2.19 12.55 -16.91
N ASN A 34 2.18 13.81 -16.49
CA ASN A 34 3.12 14.83 -16.98
C ASN A 34 3.31 15.94 -15.96
N GLY A 35 4.52 16.53 -15.93
CA GLY A 35 4.78 17.77 -15.22
C GLY A 35 4.50 18.97 -16.13
N ARG A 36 3.64 19.88 -15.68
CA ARG A 36 3.33 21.13 -16.39
C ARG A 36 3.24 22.28 -15.40
N ASP A 37 4.00 23.33 -15.65
CA ASP A 37 4.06 24.53 -14.81
C ASP A 37 4.38 24.20 -13.33
N GLY A 38 5.22 23.17 -13.11
CA GLY A 38 5.61 22.67 -11.78
C GLY A 38 4.60 21.71 -11.13
N GLN A 39 3.43 21.49 -11.74
CA GLN A 39 2.37 20.65 -11.20
C GLN A 39 2.22 19.34 -11.98
N LEU A 40 1.96 18.26 -11.25
CA LEU A 40 1.65 16.95 -11.81
C LEU A 40 0.23 16.92 -12.36
N HIS A 41 0.09 16.38 -13.57
CA HIS A 41 -1.19 16.17 -14.23
C HIS A 41 -1.34 14.72 -14.66
N LEU A 42 -2.56 14.21 -14.63
CA LEU A 42 -2.97 12.94 -15.25
C LEU A 42 -3.69 13.25 -16.56
N GLY A 43 -2.98 13.13 -17.68
CA GLY A 43 -3.41 13.75 -18.93
C GLY A 43 -3.53 15.26 -18.76
N ASP A 44 -4.75 15.79 -18.92
CA ASP A 44 -5.04 17.22 -18.72
C ASP A 44 -5.56 17.55 -17.31
N LEU A 45 -5.78 16.54 -16.45
CA LEU A 45 -6.33 16.75 -15.11
C LEU A 45 -5.21 17.13 -14.12
N PRO A 46 -5.23 18.33 -13.51
CA PRO A 46 -4.27 18.68 -12.47
C PRO A 46 -4.52 17.84 -11.21
N LEU A 47 -3.44 17.31 -10.62
CA LEU A 47 -3.50 16.50 -9.39
C LEU A 47 -3.24 17.31 -8.12
N SER A 48 -2.95 18.62 -8.24
CA SER A 48 -2.56 19.49 -7.12
C SER A 48 -1.34 18.98 -6.33
N ILE A 49 -0.40 18.36 -7.05
CA ILE A 49 0.85 17.80 -6.52
C ILE A 49 2.00 18.49 -7.27
N GLU A 50 2.98 19.01 -6.53
CA GLU A 50 4.22 19.50 -7.16
C GLU A 50 4.94 18.33 -7.85
N THR A 51 5.36 18.51 -9.10
CA THR A 51 6.05 17.45 -9.86
C THR A 51 7.29 16.96 -9.12
N GLU A 52 8.11 17.88 -8.58
CA GLU A 52 9.30 17.55 -7.80
C GLU A 52 8.99 16.73 -6.56
N ALA A 53 7.84 16.94 -5.90
CA ALA A 53 7.46 16.13 -4.72
C ALA A 53 7.15 14.67 -5.09
N MET A 54 6.77 14.40 -6.33
CA MET A 54 6.53 13.04 -6.83
C MET A 54 7.81 12.36 -7.34
N SER A 55 8.72 13.10 -7.98
CA SER A 55 9.83 12.52 -8.74
C SER A 55 11.23 12.83 -8.21
N ASP A 56 11.45 13.95 -7.52
CA ASP A 56 12.79 14.37 -7.10
C ASP A 56 13.15 13.77 -5.72
N ALA A 57 14.15 12.88 -5.71
CA ALA A 57 14.62 12.22 -4.49
C ALA A 57 15.16 13.21 -3.44
N ASP A 58 15.83 14.29 -3.83
CA ASP A 58 16.33 15.29 -2.89
C ASP A 58 15.18 16.06 -2.25
N ARG A 59 14.12 16.33 -3.03
CA ARG A 59 12.88 16.90 -2.51
C ARG A 59 12.21 15.96 -1.50
N VAL A 60 12.06 14.68 -1.82
CA VAL A 60 11.48 13.67 -0.90
C VAL A 60 12.29 13.57 0.39
N LEU A 61 13.62 13.61 0.32
CA LEU A 61 14.49 13.60 1.49
C LEU A 61 14.30 14.83 2.38
N ALA A 62 14.25 16.02 1.78
CA ALA A 62 14.00 17.26 2.52
C ALA A 62 12.62 17.25 3.21
N ASP A 63 11.58 16.75 2.53
CA ASP A 63 10.24 16.65 3.10
C ASP A 63 10.17 15.58 4.20
N THR A 64 10.97 14.51 4.11
CA THR A 64 11.12 13.50 5.17
C THR A 64 11.70 14.13 6.43
N ASP A 65 12.76 14.93 6.29
CA ASP A 65 13.41 15.64 7.40
C ASP A 65 12.46 16.69 8.02
N ALA A 66 11.74 17.43 7.19
CA ALA A 66 10.78 18.44 7.64
C ALA A 66 9.59 17.86 8.41
N ALA A 67 9.15 16.64 8.06
CA ALA A 67 8.08 15.93 8.74
C ALA A 67 8.52 15.29 10.08
N GLY A 68 9.79 15.39 10.46
CA GLY A 68 10.32 14.79 11.68
C GLY A 68 10.47 13.26 11.62
N LEU A 69 10.47 12.69 10.42
CA LEU A 69 10.56 11.25 10.21
C LEU A 69 12.01 10.76 10.23
N GLY A 70 12.24 9.55 10.74
CA GLY A 70 13.51 8.85 10.56
C GLY A 70 13.68 8.42 9.10
N SER A 71 12.61 7.90 8.50
CA SER A 71 12.61 7.42 7.12
C SER A 71 11.22 7.36 6.49
N ARG A 72 11.17 7.21 5.16
CA ARG A 72 9.98 6.88 4.38
C ARG A 72 10.16 5.57 3.61
N VAL A 73 9.06 4.84 3.42
CA VAL A 73 8.99 3.71 2.50
C VAL A 73 8.23 4.16 1.26
N LEU A 74 8.94 4.17 0.12
CA LEU A 74 8.42 4.61 -1.17
C LEU A 74 7.79 3.45 -1.93
N SER A 75 6.58 3.68 -2.46
CA SER A 75 5.93 2.83 -3.46
C SER A 75 5.57 3.63 -4.70
N ALA A 76 5.26 2.94 -5.81
CA ALA A 76 4.67 3.62 -6.95
C ALA A 76 3.28 4.19 -6.57
N PRO A 77 2.86 5.36 -7.09
CA PRO A 77 1.49 5.83 -6.95
C PRO A 77 0.51 4.86 -7.63
N PRO A 78 -0.79 4.84 -7.26
CA PRO A 78 -1.75 3.87 -7.79
C PRO A 78 -1.85 3.88 -9.33
N PHE A 79 -1.73 5.05 -9.97
CA PHE A 79 -1.77 5.16 -11.44
C PHE A 79 -0.66 4.37 -12.15
N ALA A 80 0.44 4.09 -11.45
CA ALA A 80 1.62 3.41 -11.97
C ALA A 80 1.60 1.90 -11.72
N PHE A 81 0.52 1.33 -11.15
CA PHE A 81 0.41 -0.12 -10.98
C PHE A 81 0.13 -0.81 -12.33
N PRO A 82 0.83 -1.92 -12.65
CA PRO A 82 0.65 -2.65 -13.91
C PRO A 82 -0.61 -3.54 -13.88
N VAL A 83 -1.79 -2.90 -13.87
CA VAL A 83 -3.09 -3.57 -13.71
C VAL A 83 -3.62 -4.22 -14.99
N ALA A 84 -3.04 -3.90 -16.14
CA ALA A 84 -3.39 -4.49 -17.43
C ALA A 84 -2.43 -5.63 -17.80
N ASP A 85 -2.96 -6.63 -18.50
CA ASP A 85 -2.16 -7.65 -19.16
C ASP A 85 -1.75 -7.15 -20.55
N ALA A 86 -0.52 -6.64 -20.66
CA ALA A 86 -0.01 -6.02 -21.88
C ALA A 86 1.49 -6.34 -22.09
N PRO A 87 1.95 -6.44 -23.35
CA PRO A 87 3.38 -6.59 -23.64
C PRO A 87 4.19 -5.41 -23.09
N GLY A 88 5.37 -5.71 -22.53
CA GLY A 88 6.30 -4.70 -21.98
C GLY A 88 6.05 -4.33 -20.51
N VAL A 89 5.06 -4.94 -19.84
CA VAL A 89 4.83 -4.75 -18.40
C VAL A 89 6.06 -5.14 -17.58
N ASP A 90 6.71 -6.25 -17.91
CA ASP A 90 7.90 -6.73 -17.17
C ASP A 90 9.07 -5.75 -17.26
N ASP A 91 9.27 -5.12 -18.42
CA ASP A 91 10.33 -4.11 -18.62
C ASP A 91 10.04 -2.87 -17.78
N TYR A 92 8.80 -2.36 -17.80
CA TYR A 92 8.37 -1.23 -16.96
C TYR A 92 8.57 -1.52 -15.46
N VAL A 93 8.17 -2.72 -15.02
CA VAL A 93 8.36 -3.15 -13.62
C VAL A 93 9.84 -3.18 -13.25
N GLY A 94 10.69 -3.71 -14.15
CA GLY A 94 12.14 -3.71 -13.97
C GLY A 94 12.73 -2.30 -13.84
N GLU A 95 12.37 -1.40 -14.76
CA GLU A 95 12.83 -0.01 -14.77
C GLU A 95 12.44 0.73 -13.49
N PHE A 96 11.19 0.57 -13.03
CA PHE A 96 10.73 1.17 -11.78
C PHE A 96 11.52 0.63 -10.58
N ASN A 97 11.64 -0.68 -10.47
CA ASN A 97 12.30 -1.33 -9.33
C ASN A 97 13.80 -0.97 -9.27
N ASP A 98 14.48 -0.87 -10.41
CA ASP A 98 15.88 -0.45 -10.49
C ASP A 98 16.07 1.01 -10.07
N ALA A 99 15.17 1.90 -10.52
CA ALA A 99 15.18 3.31 -10.15
C ALA A 99 14.91 3.50 -8.65
N LEU A 100 13.88 2.82 -8.12
CA LEU A 100 13.53 2.80 -6.71
C LEU A 100 14.70 2.31 -5.85
N ALA A 101 15.31 1.18 -6.22
CA ALA A 101 16.42 0.62 -5.47
C ALA A 101 17.65 1.56 -5.46
N ARG A 102 17.87 2.33 -6.54
CA ARG A 102 18.93 3.35 -6.60
C ARG A 102 18.68 4.47 -5.60
N VAL A 103 17.52 5.13 -5.66
CA VAL A 103 17.22 6.25 -4.75
C VAL A 103 17.21 5.82 -3.29
N CYS A 104 16.75 4.60 -2.98
CA CYS A 104 16.80 4.07 -1.62
C CYS A 104 18.24 3.84 -1.12
N ARG A 105 19.14 3.29 -1.95
CA ARG A 105 20.55 3.08 -1.57
C ARG A 105 21.27 4.40 -1.31
N ASP A 106 21.00 5.41 -2.12
CA ASP A 106 21.70 6.69 -2.06
C ASP A 106 21.15 7.61 -0.95
N SER A 107 20.04 7.23 -0.32
CA SER A 107 19.34 8.02 0.72
C SER A 107 20.07 8.16 2.06
N GLY A 108 21.08 7.32 2.32
CA GLY A 108 21.72 7.23 3.63
C GLY A 108 20.82 6.62 4.72
N GLY A 109 19.93 5.70 4.34
CA GLY A 109 19.01 5.02 5.27
C GLY A 109 17.75 5.83 5.61
N ARG A 110 17.44 6.87 4.83
CA ARG A 110 16.22 7.69 4.97
C ARG A 110 15.09 7.19 4.07
N LEU A 111 15.38 6.40 3.04
CA LEU A 111 14.39 5.84 2.13
C LEU A 111 14.55 4.32 2.02
N LEU A 112 13.41 3.63 2.09
CA LEU A 112 13.23 2.23 1.71
C LEU A 112 12.21 2.15 0.58
N GLY A 113 12.09 0.99 -0.06
CA GLY A 113 11.19 0.80 -1.19
C GLY A 113 10.21 -0.36 -1.01
N LEU A 114 9.08 -0.26 -1.70
CA LEU A 114 8.15 -1.33 -2.03
C LEU A 114 8.03 -1.38 -3.55
N GLY A 115 8.45 -2.49 -4.15
CA GLY A 115 8.54 -2.63 -5.59
C GLY A 115 7.20 -2.89 -6.26
N LEU A 116 7.22 -2.83 -7.60
CA LEU A 116 6.17 -3.35 -8.45
C LEU A 116 6.45 -4.81 -8.82
N VAL A 117 5.38 -5.52 -9.18
CA VAL A 117 5.43 -6.87 -9.76
C VAL A 117 4.38 -6.99 -10.86
N SER A 118 4.63 -7.87 -11.83
CA SER A 118 3.66 -8.22 -12.86
C SER A 118 2.47 -8.94 -12.22
N LEU A 119 1.27 -8.36 -12.31
CA LEU A 119 0.10 -8.85 -11.58
C LEU A 119 -0.62 -10.02 -12.26
N HIS A 120 -0.43 -10.17 -13.57
CA HIS A 120 -1.08 -11.21 -14.39
C HIS A 120 -0.19 -12.42 -14.68
N ASP A 121 1.11 -12.36 -14.34
CA ASP A 121 2.08 -13.43 -14.56
C ASP A 121 2.81 -13.75 -13.24
N ALA A 122 2.42 -14.86 -12.62
CA ALA A 122 2.98 -15.30 -11.35
C ALA A 122 4.45 -15.74 -11.45
N ASP A 123 4.88 -16.27 -12.59
CA ASP A 123 6.27 -16.70 -12.79
C ASP A 123 7.18 -15.46 -12.94
N ALA A 124 6.74 -14.46 -13.70
CA ALA A 124 7.41 -13.17 -13.79
C ALA A 124 7.49 -12.49 -12.41
N ALA A 125 6.36 -12.43 -11.68
CA ALA A 125 6.32 -11.88 -10.33
C ALA A 125 7.27 -12.60 -9.37
N ALA A 126 7.32 -13.94 -9.41
CA ALA A 126 8.22 -14.73 -8.57
C ALA A 126 9.70 -14.38 -8.82
N LYS A 127 10.08 -14.17 -10.08
CA LYS A 127 11.42 -13.73 -10.46
C LYS A 127 11.69 -12.30 -9.96
N GLN A 128 10.81 -11.36 -10.26
CA GLN A 128 10.94 -9.96 -9.85
C GLN A 128 11.07 -9.82 -8.32
N MET A 129 10.24 -10.52 -7.54
CA MET A 129 10.34 -10.53 -6.07
C MET A 129 11.68 -11.10 -5.57
N THR A 130 12.24 -12.09 -6.27
CA THR A 130 13.56 -12.64 -5.93
C THR A 130 14.65 -11.59 -6.12
N ASP A 131 14.57 -10.82 -7.20
CA ASP A 131 15.51 -9.73 -7.48
C ASP A 131 15.40 -8.60 -6.43
N LEU A 132 14.17 -8.28 -5.99
CA LEU A 132 13.93 -7.29 -4.92
C LEU A 132 14.63 -7.67 -3.60
N VAL A 133 14.49 -8.93 -3.17
CA VAL A 133 15.12 -9.44 -1.94
C VAL A 133 16.64 -9.27 -1.98
N CYS A 134 17.28 -9.53 -3.11
CA CYS A 134 18.72 -9.40 -3.27
C CYS A 134 19.22 -7.95 -3.09
N GLY A 135 18.38 -6.94 -3.36
CA GLY A 135 18.73 -5.52 -3.26
C GLY A 135 18.79 -4.98 -1.83
N GLY A 136 18.09 -5.60 -0.88
CA GLY A 136 18.12 -5.29 0.56
C GLY A 136 17.51 -3.96 1.02
N VAL A 137 17.24 -3.02 0.09
CA VAL A 137 16.58 -1.72 0.36
C VAL A 137 15.12 -1.68 -0.07
N VAL A 138 14.71 -2.58 -0.97
CA VAL A 138 13.30 -2.84 -1.28
C VAL A 138 12.85 -3.98 -0.39
N ARG A 139 11.83 -3.74 0.44
CA ARG A 139 11.42 -4.61 1.56
C ARG A 139 10.06 -5.26 1.37
N GLY A 140 9.48 -5.08 0.20
CA GLY A 140 8.14 -5.54 -0.10
C GLY A 140 7.66 -5.11 -1.47
N ILE A 141 6.37 -5.24 -1.69
CA ILE A 141 5.67 -4.86 -2.91
C ILE A 141 4.45 -3.99 -2.58
N ALA A 142 4.05 -3.13 -3.52
CA ALA A 142 2.78 -2.42 -3.48
C ALA A 142 1.84 -2.98 -4.55
N VAL A 143 0.58 -3.23 -4.19
CA VAL A 143 -0.41 -3.89 -5.05
C VAL A 143 -1.78 -3.24 -4.92
N PRO A 144 -2.63 -3.30 -5.97
CA PRO A 144 -4.01 -2.86 -5.86
C PRO A 144 -4.84 -3.84 -5.01
N PRO A 145 -5.92 -3.39 -4.35
CA PRO A 145 -6.85 -4.28 -3.64
C PRO A 145 -7.66 -5.16 -4.58
N LEU A 146 -7.84 -4.72 -5.83
CA LEU A 146 -8.66 -5.39 -6.83
C LEU A 146 -7.93 -5.40 -8.17
N LEU A 147 -8.02 -6.51 -8.89
CA LEU A 147 -7.43 -6.69 -10.20
C LEU A 147 -8.49 -7.14 -11.20
N THR A 148 -8.55 -6.51 -12.37
CA THR A 148 -9.43 -6.95 -13.46
C THR A 148 -8.86 -8.21 -14.10
N THR A 149 -9.57 -9.33 -14.01
CA THR A 149 -9.20 -10.60 -14.65
C THR A 149 -10.22 -10.98 -15.72
N PRO A 150 -9.96 -12.02 -16.56
CA PRO A 150 -10.98 -12.55 -17.46
C PRO A 150 -12.28 -12.98 -16.78
N GLY A 151 -12.23 -13.32 -15.48
CA GLY A 151 -13.39 -13.67 -14.66
C GLY A 151 -14.10 -12.49 -13.98
N GLY A 152 -13.64 -11.25 -14.23
CA GLY A 152 -14.10 -10.04 -13.56
C GLY A 152 -13.10 -9.52 -12.52
N LEU A 153 -13.54 -8.59 -11.67
CA LEU A 153 -12.71 -8.06 -10.59
C LEU A 153 -12.44 -9.14 -9.55
N ALA A 154 -11.17 -9.45 -9.34
CA ALA A 154 -10.68 -10.39 -8.34
C ALA A 154 -9.97 -9.64 -7.21
N SER A 155 -10.05 -10.19 -6.00
CA SER A 155 -9.33 -9.73 -4.82
C SER A 155 -8.37 -10.82 -4.34
N PHE A 156 -7.81 -10.66 -3.14
CA PHE A 156 -6.75 -11.49 -2.58
C PHE A 156 -7.12 -12.95 -2.26
N ASP A 157 -8.40 -13.31 -2.29
CA ASP A 157 -8.88 -14.68 -2.10
C ASP A 157 -8.89 -15.51 -3.40
N ALA A 158 -8.62 -14.89 -4.55
CA ALA A 158 -8.64 -15.52 -5.86
C ALA A 158 -7.32 -15.32 -6.63
N ALA A 159 -7.06 -16.21 -7.60
CA ALA A 159 -5.96 -16.02 -8.53
C ALA A 159 -6.22 -14.81 -9.46
N PRO A 160 -5.16 -14.11 -9.91
CA PRO A 160 -3.75 -14.33 -9.58
C PRO A 160 -3.32 -13.70 -8.24
N MET A 161 -4.12 -12.82 -7.65
CA MET A 161 -3.74 -12.05 -6.46
C MET A 161 -3.37 -12.92 -5.25
N ARG A 162 -4.08 -14.02 -5.01
CA ARG A 162 -3.75 -15.00 -3.95
C ARG A 162 -2.36 -15.59 -4.11
N GLU A 163 -1.93 -15.80 -5.34
CA GLU A 163 -0.63 -16.38 -5.67
C GLU A 163 0.50 -15.37 -5.46
N ILE A 164 0.27 -14.10 -5.86
CA ILE A 164 1.18 -12.98 -5.55
C ILE A 164 1.41 -12.86 -4.04
N LEU A 165 0.37 -12.95 -3.22
CA LEU A 165 0.51 -12.92 -1.76
C LEU A 165 1.31 -14.10 -1.21
N ARG A 166 1.09 -15.31 -1.76
CA ARG A 166 1.86 -16.51 -1.38
C ARG A 166 3.35 -16.30 -1.68
N LEU A 167 3.67 -15.83 -2.88
CA LEU A 167 5.05 -15.57 -3.32
C LEU A 167 5.76 -14.52 -2.45
N ALA A 168 5.05 -13.46 -2.06
CA ALA A 168 5.56 -12.43 -1.16
C ALA A 168 5.84 -12.99 0.23
N ALA A 169 4.89 -13.75 0.80
CA ALA A 169 5.06 -14.37 2.12
C ALA A 169 6.23 -15.36 2.17
N GLU A 170 6.43 -16.17 1.13
CA GLU A 170 7.55 -17.12 1.03
C GLU A 170 8.93 -16.46 0.95
N ARG A 171 8.97 -15.20 0.48
CA ARG A 171 10.20 -14.41 0.32
C ARG A 171 10.41 -13.41 1.45
N ASP A 172 9.56 -13.48 2.48
CA ASP A 172 9.55 -12.53 3.59
C ASP A 172 9.50 -11.06 3.10
N LEU A 173 8.60 -10.80 2.16
CA LEU A 173 8.32 -9.47 1.62
C LEU A 173 7.03 -8.92 2.24
N ALA A 174 7.08 -7.65 2.63
CA ALA A 174 5.90 -6.90 3.02
C ALA A 174 4.98 -6.64 1.82
N VAL A 175 3.67 -6.52 2.05
CA VAL A 175 2.70 -6.18 1.01
C VAL A 175 1.93 -4.93 1.44
N LEU A 176 1.98 -3.88 0.64
CA LEU A 176 1.20 -2.66 0.83
C LEU A 176 0.03 -2.66 -0.16
N VAL A 177 -1.19 -2.46 0.35
CA VAL A 177 -2.40 -2.43 -0.47
C VAL A 177 -2.85 -0.99 -0.63
N HIS A 178 -2.74 -0.46 -1.85
CA HIS A 178 -3.18 0.89 -2.17
C HIS A 178 -4.38 0.88 -3.13
N PRO A 179 -5.50 1.55 -2.80
CA PRO A 179 -6.69 1.61 -3.66
C PRO A 179 -6.47 2.40 -4.95
N MET A 180 -7.27 2.12 -5.97
CA MET A 180 -7.01 2.55 -7.36
C MET A 180 -7.95 3.63 -7.87
N GLN A 181 -8.93 4.09 -7.08
CA GLN A 181 -10.00 4.97 -7.52
C GLN A 181 -10.79 4.39 -8.72
N LEU A 182 -11.21 3.12 -8.65
CA LEU A 182 -11.96 2.46 -9.71
C LEU A 182 -13.29 3.20 -9.96
N PRO A 183 -13.53 3.68 -11.19
CA PRO A 183 -14.66 4.56 -11.46
C PRO A 183 -15.99 3.82 -11.38
N ARG A 184 -16.99 4.47 -10.77
CA ARG A 184 -18.40 4.04 -10.79
C ARG A 184 -19.32 5.22 -11.13
N PRO A 185 -20.41 5.03 -11.91
CA PRO A 185 -21.28 6.12 -12.33
C PRO A 185 -21.81 6.99 -11.17
N GLU A 186 -22.16 6.37 -10.05
CA GLU A 186 -22.66 7.02 -8.85
C GLU A 186 -21.62 7.85 -8.09
N TRP A 187 -20.32 7.73 -8.42
CA TRP A 187 -19.21 8.44 -7.76
C TRP A 187 -18.58 9.53 -8.64
N SER A 188 -19.26 9.92 -9.72
CA SER A 188 -18.76 10.88 -10.73
C SER A 188 -18.64 12.33 -10.27
N SER A 189 -19.06 12.67 -9.06
CA SER A 189 -19.07 14.05 -8.52
C SER A 189 -18.40 14.12 -7.15
N TYR A 190 -18.03 15.33 -6.71
CA TYR A 190 -17.49 15.63 -5.36
C TYR A 190 -16.27 14.81 -4.96
N TYR A 191 -15.50 14.33 -5.93
CA TYR A 191 -14.36 13.45 -5.70
C TYR A 191 -14.74 12.14 -4.95
N LEU A 192 -15.98 11.69 -5.07
CA LEU A 192 -16.48 10.48 -4.40
C LEU A 192 -15.72 9.21 -4.80
N VAL A 193 -15.10 9.18 -5.98
CA VAL A 193 -14.23 8.08 -6.39
C VAL A 193 -13.06 7.88 -5.42
N ASN A 194 -12.54 8.96 -4.83
CA ASN A 194 -11.56 8.91 -3.75
C ASN A 194 -12.26 8.77 -2.39
N LEU A 195 -13.15 9.72 -2.05
CA LEU A 195 -13.71 9.82 -0.69
C LEU A 195 -14.57 8.62 -0.26
N ILE A 196 -15.14 7.88 -1.21
CA ILE A 196 -15.91 6.66 -0.97
C ILE A 196 -15.26 5.44 -1.64
N GLY A 197 -14.80 5.59 -2.89
CA GLY A 197 -14.25 4.47 -3.65
C GLY A 197 -13.01 3.86 -3.00
N ASN A 198 -12.00 4.67 -2.64
CA ASN A 198 -10.77 4.17 -2.04
C ASN A 198 -11.01 3.39 -0.73
N PRO A 199 -11.78 3.91 0.25
CA PRO A 199 -12.16 3.15 1.44
C PRO A 199 -12.93 1.87 1.13
N VAL A 200 -13.85 1.87 0.16
CA VAL A 200 -14.66 0.71 -0.22
C VAL A 200 -13.81 -0.39 -0.87
N GLU A 201 -12.88 -0.04 -1.74
CA GLU A 201 -11.94 -0.99 -2.35
C GLU A 201 -11.07 -1.66 -1.28
N THR A 202 -10.47 -0.86 -0.41
CA THR A 202 -9.64 -1.35 0.71
C THR A 202 -10.44 -2.27 1.64
N THR A 203 -11.68 -1.90 1.93
CA THR A 203 -12.61 -2.72 2.74
C THR A 203 -12.94 -4.04 2.06
N THR A 204 -13.09 -4.03 0.74
CA THR A 204 -13.36 -5.24 -0.05
C THR A 204 -12.15 -6.19 0.02
N ALA A 205 -10.94 -5.66 -0.13
CA ALA A 205 -9.71 -6.42 0.08
C ALA A 205 -9.61 -6.99 1.50
N ALA A 206 -9.87 -6.19 2.53
CA ALA A 206 -9.89 -6.65 3.93
C ALA A 206 -10.85 -7.82 4.13
N ALA A 207 -12.08 -7.70 3.61
CA ALA A 207 -13.08 -8.75 3.70
C ALA A 207 -12.63 -10.03 2.97
N SER A 208 -12.06 -9.93 1.77
CA SER A 208 -11.50 -11.07 1.04
C SER A 208 -10.35 -11.76 1.80
N LEU A 209 -9.43 -10.99 2.38
CA LEU A 209 -8.31 -11.53 3.16
C LEU A 209 -8.80 -12.34 4.38
N VAL A 210 -9.79 -11.79 5.07
CA VAL A 210 -10.31 -12.35 6.32
C VAL A 210 -11.29 -13.50 6.07
N LEU A 211 -12.33 -13.27 5.27
CA LEU A 211 -13.39 -14.24 5.02
C LEU A 211 -12.97 -15.32 4.01
N GLY A 212 -12.02 -15.03 3.12
CA GLY A 212 -11.44 -15.99 2.18
C GLY A 212 -10.34 -16.87 2.77
N GLY A 213 -10.13 -16.84 4.10
CA GLY A 213 -9.12 -17.67 4.77
C GLY A 213 -7.68 -17.37 4.33
N VAL A 214 -7.40 -16.17 3.81
CA VAL A 214 -6.06 -15.80 3.35
C VAL A 214 -5.09 -15.72 4.51
N MET A 215 -5.48 -15.00 5.57
CA MET A 215 -4.63 -14.83 6.76
C MET A 215 -4.39 -16.13 7.53
N GLU A 216 -5.29 -17.11 7.42
CA GLU A 216 -5.10 -18.46 8.00
C GLU A 216 -4.16 -19.32 7.13
N GLY A 217 -4.32 -19.26 5.81
CA GLY A 217 -3.49 -20.02 4.88
C GLY A 217 -2.08 -19.45 4.69
N LEU A 218 -1.86 -18.17 4.99
CA LEU A 218 -0.58 -17.47 4.86
C LEU A 218 -0.19 -16.78 6.18
N PRO A 219 0.14 -17.54 7.25
CA PRO A 219 0.34 -16.97 8.59
C PRO A 219 1.55 -16.03 8.72
N GLY A 220 2.53 -16.11 7.79
CA GLY A 220 3.68 -15.21 7.73
C GLY A 220 3.48 -13.95 6.87
N LEU A 221 2.30 -13.79 6.24
CA LEU A 221 2.03 -12.64 5.38
C LEU A 221 1.94 -11.35 6.21
N ARG A 222 2.77 -10.38 5.87
CA ARG A 222 2.71 -9.01 6.40
C ARG A 222 2.06 -8.11 5.37
N ILE A 223 0.76 -7.86 5.53
CA ILE A 223 -0.05 -7.10 4.57
C ILE A 223 -0.69 -5.88 5.24
N CYS A 224 -0.37 -4.70 4.71
CA CYS A 224 -0.83 -3.41 5.21
C CYS A 224 -1.95 -2.84 4.34
N LEU A 225 -3.07 -2.49 4.96
CA LEU A 225 -4.19 -1.81 4.33
C LEU A 225 -4.15 -0.32 4.69
N LEU A 226 -3.95 0.50 3.66
CA LEU A 226 -3.81 1.94 3.81
C LEU A 226 -5.14 2.64 4.16
N HIS A 227 -5.05 3.90 4.59
CA HIS A 227 -6.19 4.70 5.03
C HIS A 227 -6.96 4.07 6.20
N GLY A 228 -6.22 3.50 7.16
CA GLY A 228 -6.76 2.79 8.33
C GLY A 228 -7.61 1.56 7.99
N GLY A 229 -7.40 0.94 6.83
CA GLY A 229 -8.23 -0.16 6.35
C GLY A 229 -9.56 0.28 5.74
N GLY A 230 -9.73 1.57 5.43
CA GLY A 230 -10.95 2.12 4.85
C GLY A 230 -12.14 2.01 5.81
N CYS A 231 -13.26 1.49 5.32
CA CYS A 231 -14.47 1.26 6.11
C CYS A 231 -14.43 -0.04 6.93
N ALA A 232 -13.36 -0.85 6.82
CA ALA A 232 -13.29 -2.17 7.44
C ALA A 232 -13.50 -2.14 8.98
N PRO A 233 -12.88 -1.23 9.76
CA PRO A 233 -13.09 -1.18 11.21
C PRO A 233 -14.57 -1.14 11.62
N ALA A 234 -15.39 -0.37 10.90
CA ALA A 234 -16.82 -0.26 11.18
C ALA A 234 -17.62 -1.53 10.81
N LEU A 235 -17.07 -2.39 9.96
CA LEU A 235 -17.76 -3.56 9.40
C LEU A 235 -17.31 -4.90 9.99
N VAL A 236 -16.21 -4.97 10.73
CA VAL A 236 -15.71 -6.21 11.36
C VAL A 236 -16.80 -6.92 12.17
N GLY A 237 -17.58 -6.17 12.96
CA GLY A 237 -18.69 -6.74 13.73
C GLY A 237 -19.78 -7.38 12.86
N ARG A 238 -20.06 -6.79 11.68
CA ARG A 238 -21.01 -7.34 10.71
C ARG A 238 -20.47 -8.60 10.05
N TRP A 239 -19.18 -8.64 9.73
CA TRP A 239 -18.53 -9.82 9.16
C TRP A 239 -18.52 -10.98 10.15
N GLN A 240 -18.20 -10.71 11.42
CA GLN A 240 -18.28 -11.68 12.51
C GLN A 240 -19.68 -12.30 12.60
N HIS A 241 -20.71 -11.46 12.64
CA HIS A 241 -22.09 -11.94 12.68
C HIS A 241 -22.42 -12.79 11.45
N GLY A 242 -22.04 -12.35 10.24
CA GLY A 242 -22.21 -13.13 9.02
C GLY A 242 -21.56 -14.51 9.10
N TRP A 243 -20.31 -14.57 9.54
CA TRP A 243 -19.54 -15.81 9.70
C TRP A 243 -20.15 -16.78 10.74
N GLU A 244 -20.76 -16.27 11.80
CA GLU A 244 -21.46 -17.09 12.79
C GLU A 244 -22.76 -17.69 12.24
N GLN A 245 -23.54 -16.87 11.53
CA GLN A 245 -24.89 -17.22 11.07
C GLN A 245 -24.93 -18.01 9.76
N ARG A 246 -23.88 -17.88 8.92
CA ARG A 246 -23.90 -18.40 7.54
C ARG A 246 -22.76 -19.39 7.30
N ALA A 247 -23.13 -20.64 7.02
CA ALA A 247 -22.16 -21.68 6.71
C ALA A 247 -21.37 -21.40 5.42
N ASP A 248 -21.98 -20.74 4.43
CA ASP A 248 -21.29 -20.32 3.20
C ASP A 248 -20.22 -19.26 3.47
N VAL A 249 -20.43 -18.37 4.44
CA VAL A 249 -19.44 -17.36 4.85
C VAL A 249 -18.30 -17.98 5.68
N ARG A 250 -18.59 -19.02 6.47
CA ARG A 250 -17.59 -19.79 7.25
C ARG A 250 -16.90 -20.90 6.45
N SER A 251 -17.05 -20.92 5.13
CA SER A 251 -16.60 -22.05 4.31
C SER A 251 -15.09 -22.11 4.07
N ALA A 252 -14.38 -20.98 4.15
CA ALA A 252 -12.98 -20.88 3.73
C ALA A 252 -11.94 -21.04 4.84
N GLY A 253 -12.35 -21.10 6.12
CA GLY A 253 -11.42 -21.17 7.24
C GLY A 253 -12.09 -21.26 8.60
N THR A 254 -11.27 -21.47 9.62
CA THR A 254 -11.70 -21.61 11.03
C THR A 254 -11.40 -20.37 11.87
N ARG A 255 -10.48 -19.51 11.42
CA ARG A 255 -10.17 -18.23 12.08
C ARG A 255 -11.37 -17.28 11.97
N SER A 256 -11.76 -16.68 13.09
CA SER A 256 -12.89 -15.75 13.12
C SER A 256 -12.54 -14.43 12.42
N PRO A 257 -13.55 -13.69 11.91
CA PRO A 257 -13.30 -12.40 11.28
C PRO A 257 -12.57 -11.38 12.16
N ARG A 258 -12.82 -11.39 13.48
CA ARG A 258 -12.11 -10.52 14.43
C ARG A 258 -10.63 -10.89 14.55
N GLU A 259 -10.30 -12.16 14.67
CA GLU A 259 -8.91 -12.63 14.73
C GLU A 259 -8.17 -12.38 13.41
N GLY A 260 -8.85 -12.60 12.28
CA GLY A 260 -8.30 -12.32 10.96
C GLY A 260 -8.01 -10.84 10.75
N PHE A 261 -8.92 -9.96 11.16
CA PHE A 261 -8.76 -8.51 11.04
C PHE A 261 -7.63 -7.99 11.95
N ALA A 262 -7.54 -8.46 13.20
CA ALA A 262 -6.48 -8.06 14.13
C ALA A 262 -5.07 -8.40 13.62
N ALA A 263 -4.94 -9.45 12.80
CA ALA A 263 -3.68 -9.88 12.21
C ALA A 263 -3.23 -9.04 10.99
N LEU A 264 -4.08 -8.17 10.45
CA LEU A 264 -3.72 -7.25 9.37
C LEU A 264 -2.88 -6.08 9.90
N TRP A 265 -2.14 -5.43 9.00
CA TRP A 265 -1.38 -4.21 9.26
C TRP A 265 -2.11 -2.99 8.70
N PHE A 266 -1.86 -1.82 9.30
CA PHE A 266 -2.54 -0.58 8.93
C PHE A 266 -1.63 0.62 9.09
N ASP A 267 -1.82 1.62 8.24
CA ASP A 267 -1.37 2.97 8.57
C ASP A 267 -2.32 3.64 9.57
N THR A 268 -1.90 4.78 10.12
CA THR A 268 -2.72 5.61 11.01
C THR A 268 -3.43 6.74 10.27
N LEU A 269 -3.50 6.73 8.94
CA LEU A 269 -4.06 7.80 8.13
C LEU A 269 -5.60 7.71 8.09
N THR A 270 -6.25 8.09 9.19
CA THR A 270 -7.73 8.05 9.31
C THR A 270 -8.38 9.44 9.29
N HIS A 271 -7.59 10.50 9.11
CA HIS A 271 -7.97 11.93 9.12
C HIS A 271 -8.61 12.47 10.41
N ASP A 272 -9.12 11.63 11.31
CA ASP A 272 -9.59 12.04 12.63
C ASP A 272 -9.31 11.00 13.73
N GLY A 273 -9.35 11.48 14.98
CA GLY A 273 -9.13 10.67 16.18
C GLY A 273 -10.19 9.59 16.41
N PRO A 274 -11.50 9.89 16.31
CA PRO A 274 -12.55 8.88 16.47
C PRO A 274 -12.42 7.69 15.53
N SER A 275 -12.02 7.90 14.27
CA SER A 275 -11.80 6.83 13.30
C SER A 275 -10.56 6.01 13.65
N LEU A 276 -9.48 6.66 14.11
CA LEU A 276 -8.30 5.95 14.63
C LEU A 276 -8.65 5.08 15.85
N GLU A 277 -9.46 5.59 16.79
CA GLU A 277 -9.91 4.82 17.95
C GLU A 277 -10.75 3.61 17.56
N LEU A 278 -11.60 3.74 16.52
CA LEU A 278 -12.35 2.60 15.99
C LEU A 278 -11.43 1.53 15.40
N LEU A 279 -10.38 1.93 14.66
CA LEU A 279 -9.36 1.00 14.18
C LEU A 279 -8.65 0.30 15.35
N ARG A 280 -8.21 1.06 16.37
CA ARG A 280 -7.53 0.53 17.58
C ARG A 280 -8.38 -0.44 18.38
N ALA A 281 -9.71 -0.31 18.33
CA ALA A 281 -10.62 -1.25 18.98
C ALA A 281 -10.61 -2.66 18.34
N HIS A 282 -10.05 -2.82 17.14
CA HIS A 282 -10.09 -4.06 16.38
C HIS A 282 -8.72 -4.56 15.88
N ALA A 283 -7.77 -3.66 15.61
CA ALA A 283 -6.42 -3.99 15.17
C ALA A 283 -5.51 -4.36 16.35
N ASP A 284 -4.47 -5.16 16.09
CA ASP A 284 -3.37 -5.32 17.04
C ASP A 284 -2.58 -4.01 17.14
N ALA A 285 -2.30 -3.54 18.36
CA ALA A 285 -1.56 -2.29 18.59
C ALA A 285 -0.12 -2.34 18.02
N GLY A 286 0.42 -3.55 17.85
CA GLY A 286 1.69 -3.81 17.21
C GLY A 286 1.68 -3.73 15.68
N HIS A 287 0.50 -3.58 15.07
CA HIS A 287 0.32 -3.57 13.62
C HIS A 287 -0.14 -2.19 13.08
N LEU A 288 -0.05 -1.15 13.91
CA LEU A 288 -0.37 0.23 13.54
C LEU A 288 0.91 1.01 13.23
N MET A 289 0.99 1.62 12.06
CA MET A 289 2.20 2.30 11.56
C MET A 289 1.89 3.72 11.10
N CYS A 290 2.90 4.59 11.12
CA CYS A 290 2.75 5.95 10.60
C CYS A 290 2.56 5.90 9.08
N GLY A 291 1.61 6.67 8.54
CA GLY A 291 1.39 6.83 7.10
C GLY A 291 0.98 8.26 6.76
N SER A 292 1.54 8.83 5.69
CA SER A 292 1.25 10.21 5.28
C SER A 292 0.43 10.35 3.99
N ASP A 293 0.46 9.36 3.11
CA ASP A 293 -0.01 9.45 1.71
C ASP A 293 0.72 10.56 0.92
N TYR A 294 1.98 10.84 1.28
CA TYR A 294 2.82 11.79 0.57
C TYR A 294 3.00 11.39 -0.91
N PRO A 295 2.97 12.31 -1.88
CA PRO A 295 2.73 13.75 -1.77
C PRO A 295 1.28 14.15 -2.15
N PHE A 296 0.30 13.24 -2.02
CA PHE A 296 -1.07 13.50 -2.45
C PHE A 296 -1.76 14.59 -1.64
N ASP A 297 -2.77 15.22 -2.26
CA ASP A 297 -3.60 16.27 -1.67
C ASP A 297 -4.45 15.79 -0.48
N MET A 298 -4.81 14.50 -0.48
CA MET A 298 -5.49 13.81 0.62
C MET A 298 -4.53 13.33 1.72
N GLY A 299 -3.22 13.49 1.53
CA GLY A 299 -2.20 13.19 2.51
C GLY A 299 -2.07 14.25 3.61
N VAL A 300 -1.14 14.02 4.54
CA VAL A 300 -0.89 14.91 5.68
C VAL A 300 0.59 15.26 5.80
N ALA A 301 0.88 16.55 5.98
CA ALA A 301 2.26 17.03 6.14
C ALA A 301 2.89 16.67 7.50
N ALA A 302 2.06 16.50 8.55
CA ALA A 302 2.47 16.12 9.90
C ALA A 302 1.89 14.75 10.27
N PRO A 303 2.41 13.64 9.73
CA PRO A 303 1.80 12.31 9.88
C PRO A 303 1.91 11.73 11.30
N LEU A 304 2.67 12.37 12.19
CA LEU A 304 2.83 11.96 13.58
C LEU A 304 1.78 12.57 14.53
N ASP A 305 1.13 13.68 14.15
CA ASP A 305 0.22 14.41 15.04
C ASP A 305 -0.96 13.56 15.52
N LEU A 306 -1.58 12.82 14.60
CA LEU A 306 -2.73 11.97 14.90
C LEU A 306 -2.38 10.77 15.79
N PRO A 307 -1.37 9.93 15.47
CA PRO A 307 -0.95 8.86 16.36
C PRO A 307 -0.45 9.36 17.72
N HIS A 308 0.27 10.49 17.77
CA HIS A 308 0.70 11.10 19.05
C HIS A 308 -0.50 11.56 19.89
N GLY A 309 -1.50 12.18 19.27
CA GLY A 309 -2.76 12.56 19.92
C GLY A 309 -3.53 11.36 20.49
N ALA A 310 -3.34 10.18 19.90
CA ALA A 310 -3.88 8.90 20.38
C ALA A 310 -2.96 8.18 21.41
N GLY A 311 -1.80 8.76 21.73
CA GLY A 311 -0.83 8.19 22.67
C GLY A 311 0.03 7.06 22.09
N ILE A 312 0.19 6.99 20.77
CA ILE A 312 1.12 6.06 20.10
C ILE A 312 2.46 6.77 19.95
N GLU A 313 3.47 6.32 20.69
CA GLU A 313 4.79 6.96 20.72
C GLU A 313 5.67 6.58 19.52
N ASP A 314 6.65 7.42 19.19
CA ASP A 314 7.62 7.22 18.09
C ASP A 314 8.30 5.86 18.13
N ALA A 315 8.73 5.40 19.31
CA ALA A 315 9.38 4.10 19.46
C ALA A 315 8.44 2.94 19.09
N THR A 316 7.13 3.09 19.34
CA THR A 316 6.11 2.10 18.95
C THR A 316 5.92 2.11 17.44
N LEU A 317 5.79 3.30 16.84
CA LEU A 317 5.63 3.45 15.38
C LEU A 317 6.85 2.89 14.63
N GLU A 318 8.06 3.21 15.10
CA GLU A 318 9.31 2.68 14.54
C GLU A 318 9.38 1.15 14.67
N ALA A 319 9.12 0.60 15.86
CA ALA A 319 9.16 -0.84 16.08
C ALA A 319 8.13 -1.59 15.22
N ASN A 320 6.91 -1.05 15.09
CA ASN A 320 5.87 -1.64 14.25
C ASN A 320 6.31 -1.67 12.77
N ALA A 321 6.81 -0.54 12.25
CA ALA A 321 7.27 -0.49 10.87
C ALA A 321 8.47 -1.40 10.61
N ARG A 322 9.43 -1.50 11.53
CA ARG A 322 10.58 -2.43 11.40
C ARG A 322 10.13 -3.89 11.30
N ARG A 323 9.17 -4.31 12.13
CA ARG A 323 8.56 -5.66 12.04
C ARG A 323 7.84 -5.88 10.72
N PHE A 324 7.04 -4.90 10.29
CA PHE A 324 6.35 -4.96 9.00
C PHE A 324 7.31 -5.10 7.82
N LEU A 325 8.49 -4.48 7.90
CA LEU A 325 9.53 -4.48 6.85
C LEU A 325 10.57 -5.59 7.01
N GLY A 326 10.58 -6.32 8.14
CA GLY A 326 11.39 -7.52 8.39
C GLY A 326 12.79 -7.17 8.82
N LEU A 327 12.92 -6.04 9.50
CA LEU A 327 14.18 -5.40 9.87
C LEU A 327 14.61 -5.73 11.30
N ASP A 328 13.97 -6.71 11.95
CA ASP A 328 14.30 -7.16 13.30
C ASP A 328 15.50 -8.11 13.34
#